data_AF-A0AAE1DSS8-F1
#
_entry.id   AF-A0AAE1DSS8-F1
#
_cell.length_a   1.000
_cell.length_b   1.000
_cell.length_c   1.000
_cell.angle_alpha   90.00
_cell.angle_beta   90.00
_cell.angle_gamma   90.00
#
_symmetry.space_group_name_H-M   'P 1'
#
loop_
_entity.id
_entity.type
_entity.pdbx_description
1 polymer ?
#
loop_
_entity_poly.entity_id
_entity_poly.type
_entity_poly.pdbx_seq_one_letter_code
_entity_poly.pdbx_strand_id
1 'polypeptide(L)'
;MAGHSGIARLLERVRPKLVQELDINKVFPRLLRRGIFTVSEEKQILGPADPKTRTETLLDFLCQKDRNVFADFCKTLEECAPQLLTCIVLESQQGKSNT
;
A
#
# COMPACT_ATOMS: atom_id res chain seq x y z
N MET A 1 -5.84 -20.73 8.53
CA MET A 1 -4.84 -19.68 8.21
C MET A 1 -5.57 -18.36 8.04
N ALA A 2 -5.67 -17.54 9.09
CA ALA A 2 -6.49 -16.33 9.10
C ALA A 2 -5.65 -15.13 9.56
N GLY A 3 -4.91 -14.53 8.63
CA GLY A 3 -4.02 -13.40 8.92
C GLY A 3 -3.89 -12.42 7.77
N HIS A 4 -3.81 -12.93 6.54
CA HIS A 4 -3.66 -12.14 5.31
C HIS A 4 -4.94 -11.42 4.83
N SER A 5 -6.14 -11.89 5.18
CA SER A 5 -7.37 -11.41 4.51
C SER A 5 -7.81 -10.00 4.90
N GLY A 6 -7.44 -9.49 6.08
CA GLY A 6 -7.91 -8.17 6.56
C GLY A 6 -7.23 -7.00 5.87
N ILE A 7 -5.89 -7.06 5.77
CA ILE A 7 -5.09 -5.99 5.15
C ILE A 7 -5.28 -5.98 3.65
N ALA A 8 -5.27 -7.15 3.00
CA ALA A 8 -5.52 -7.24 1.56
C ALA A 8 -6.89 -6.64 1.20
N ARG A 9 -7.97 -7.01 1.90
CA ARG A 9 -9.31 -6.43 1.67
C ARG A 9 -9.36 -4.93 1.92
N LEU A 10 -8.66 -4.45 2.94
CA LEU A 10 -8.57 -3.01 3.22
C LEU A 10 -7.88 -2.28 2.07
N LEU A 11 -6.72 -2.78 1.64
CA LEU A 11 -5.96 -2.25 0.52
C LEU A 11 -6.78 -2.28 -0.77
N GLU A 12 -7.55 -3.33 -1.04
CA GLU A 12 -8.43 -3.40 -2.20
C GLU A 12 -9.52 -2.32 -2.19
N ARG A 13 -10.11 -2.01 -1.02
CA ARG A 13 -11.12 -0.95 -0.89
C ARG A 13 -10.54 0.44 -1.14
N VAL A 14 -9.36 0.73 -0.59
CA VAL A 14 -8.69 2.02 -0.81
C VAL A 14 -7.89 2.10 -2.11
N ARG A 15 -7.72 0.97 -2.82
CA ARG A 15 -6.93 0.83 -4.05
C ARG A 15 -7.21 1.92 -5.07
N PRO A 16 -8.46 2.17 -5.52
CA PRO A 16 -8.73 3.19 -6.52
C PRO A 16 -8.23 4.58 -6.09
N LYS A 17 -8.36 4.90 -4.80
CA LYS A 17 -7.93 6.17 -4.23
C LYS A 17 -6.41 6.28 -4.16
N LEU A 18 -5.75 5.22 -3.72
CA LEU A 18 -4.28 5.15 -3.71
C LEU A 18 -3.71 5.25 -5.13
N VAL A 19 -4.26 4.53 -6.11
CA VAL A 19 -3.79 4.57 -7.50
C VAL A 19 -3.93 5.98 -8.11
N GLN A 20 -4.95 6.72 -7.71
CA GLN A 20 -5.20 8.07 -8.22
C GLN A 20 -4.35 9.15 -7.53
N GLU A 21 -4.15 9.05 -6.22
CA GLU A 21 -3.59 10.14 -5.41
C GLU A 21 -2.17 9.87 -4.88
N LEU A 22 -1.71 8.61 -4.85
CA LEU A 22 -0.39 8.26 -4.35
C LEU A 22 0.70 8.66 -5.35
N ASP A 23 1.61 9.54 -4.92
CA ASP A 23 2.83 9.82 -5.67
C ASP A 23 3.87 8.72 -5.42
N ILE A 24 3.85 7.70 -6.27
CA ILE A 24 4.77 6.56 -6.16
C ILE A 24 6.25 6.97 -6.26
N ASN A 25 6.58 8.04 -6.98
CA ASN A 25 7.97 8.48 -7.12
C ASN A 25 8.53 9.05 -5.81
N LYS A 26 7.65 9.51 -4.90
CA LYS A 26 8.03 9.94 -3.53
C LYS A 26 7.98 8.81 -2.52
N VAL A 27 6.97 7.96 -2.63
CA VAL A 27 6.71 6.89 -1.65
C VAL A 27 7.66 5.71 -1.86
N PHE A 28 7.85 5.27 -3.11
CA PHE A 28 8.60 4.07 -3.41
C PHE A 28 10.07 4.11 -2.93
N PRO A 29 10.85 5.20 -3.15
CA PRO A 29 12.23 5.26 -2.65
C PRO A 29 12.36 5.13 -1.12
N ARG A 30 11.35 5.55 -0.37
CA ARG A 30 11.32 5.40 1.10
C ARG A 30 11.05 3.96 1.49
N LEU A 31 10.16 3.29 0.76
CA LEU A 31 9.88 1.88 0.95
C LEU A 31 11.12 1.03 0.62
N LEU A 32 11.87 1.36 -0.43
CA LEU A 32 13.16 0.71 -0.76
C LEU A 32 14.15 0.79 0.40
N ARG A 33 14.29 1.99 1.01
CA ARG A 33 15.18 2.19 2.17
C ARG A 33 14.76 1.38 3.40
N ARG A 34 13.48 1.03 3.52
CA ARG A 34 12.96 0.17 4.59
C ARG A 34 13.17 -1.33 4.31
N GLY A 35 13.66 -1.71 3.13
CA GLY A 35 14.01 -3.09 2.79
C GLY A 35 12.80 -4.04 2.69
N ILE A 36 11.62 -3.51 2.38
CA ILE A 36 10.35 -4.26 2.33
C ILE A 36 10.13 -5.00 1.00
N PHE A 37 10.89 -4.64 -0.03
CA PHE A 37 10.88 -5.27 -1.34
C PHE A 37 12.22 -5.96 -1.62
N THR A 38 12.15 -7.06 -2.34
CA THR A 38 13.32 -7.72 -2.94
C THR A 38 13.64 -7.07 -4.29
N VAL A 39 14.90 -7.18 -4.74
CA VAL A 39 15.36 -6.62 -6.03
C VAL A 39 14.46 -7.01 -7.21
N SER A 40 13.90 -8.22 -7.20
CA SER A 40 12.97 -8.68 -8.24
C SER A 40 11.61 -7.97 -8.19
N GLU A 41 11.08 -7.72 -6.99
CA GLU A 41 9.85 -6.95 -6.82
C GLU A 41 10.06 -5.49 -7.20
N GLU A 42 11.22 -4.92 -6.85
CA GLU A 42 11.56 -3.54 -7.19
C GLU A 42 11.60 -3.30 -8.69
N LYS A 43 12.21 -4.21 -9.44
CA LYS A 43 12.24 -4.15 -10.92
C LYS A 43 10.85 -4.26 -11.52
N GLN A 44 9.96 -5.07 -10.93
CA GLN A 44 8.58 -5.19 -11.40
C GLN A 44 7.78 -3.92 -11.13
N ILE A 45 7.98 -3.28 -9.98
CA ILE A 45 7.30 -2.01 -9.63
C ILE A 45 7.83 -0.85 -10.48
N LEU A 46 9.12 -0.83 -10.82
CA LEU A 46 9.72 0.22 -11.66
C LEU A 46 9.53 -0.02 -13.16
N GLY A 47 9.20 -1.24 -13.57
CA GLY A 47 9.06 -1.66 -14.97
C GLY A 47 8.02 -0.83 -15.77
N PRO A 48 6.78 -0.68 -15.29
CA PRO A 48 5.77 0.12 -15.97
C PRO A 48 6.22 1.56 -16.16
N ALA A 49 5.89 2.20 -17.28
CA ALA A 49 6.17 3.62 -17.49
C ALA A 49 5.14 4.52 -16.78
N ASP A 50 3.89 4.04 -16.67
CA ASP A 50 2.79 4.78 -16.06
C ASP A 50 2.82 4.69 -14.52
N PRO A 51 2.81 5.83 -13.80
CA PRO A 51 2.89 5.84 -12.35
C PRO A 51 1.69 5.18 -11.65
N LYS A 52 0.49 5.18 -12.27
CA LYS A 52 -0.69 4.50 -11.73
C LYS A 52 -0.50 2.99 -11.80
N THR A 53 -0.02 2.47 -12.94
CA THR A 53 0.28 1.04 -13.08
C THR A 53 1.37 0.58 -12.13
N ARG A 54 2.40 1.42 -11.89
CA ARG A 54 3.39 1.15 -10.83
C ARG A 54 2.73 1.06 -9.45
N THR A 55 1.81 1.98 -9.14
CA THR A 55 1.08 1.99 -7.87
C THR A 55 0.20 0.75 -7.73
N GLU A 56 -0.50 0.33 -8.78
CA GLU A 56 -1.28 -0.90 -8.77
C GLU A 56 -0.42 -2.12 -8.46
N THR A 57 0.76 -2.20 -9.10
CA THR A 57 1.75 -3.25 -8.90
C THR A 57 2.28 -3.27 -7.47
N LEU A 58 2.63 -2.09 -6.92
CA LEU A 58 3.04 -1.92 -5.53
C LEU A 58 1.96 -2.45 -4.57
N LEU A 59 0.70 -2.09 -4.79
CA LEU A 59 -0.42 -2.53 -3.95
C LEU A 59 -0.65 -4.04 -4.04
N ASP A 60 -0.47 -4.64 -5.21
CA ASP A 60 -0.53 -6.09 -5.40
C ASP A 60 0.51 -6.81 -4.51
N PHE A 61 1.74 -6.31 -4.48
CA PHE A 61 2.76 -6.84 -3.58
C PHE A 61 2.39 -6.61 -2.11
N LEU A 62 1.93 -5.41 -1.73
CA LEU A 62 1.55 -5.11 -0.35
C LEU A 62 0.39 -5.99 0.15
N CYS A 63 -0.56 -6.37 -0.71
CA CYS A 63 -1.64 -7.29 -0.39
C CYS A 63 -1.15 -8.70 -0.02
N GLN A 64 0.01 -9.12 -0.54
CA GLN A 64 0.59 -10.43 -0.30
C GLN A 64 1.58 -10.44 0.89
N LYS A 65 2.01 -9.27 1.35
CA LYS A 65 3.02 -9.10 2.40
C LYS A 65 2.43 -9.16 3.81
N ASP A 66 3.31 -9.37 4.79
CA ASP A 66 2.94 -9.44 6.19
C ASP A 66 2.56 -8.09 6.80
N ARG A 67 1.91 -8.14 7.96
CA ARG A 67 1.46 -6.95 8.71
C ARG A 67 2.58 -5.95 9.01
N ASN A 68 3.82 -6.44 9.21
CA ASN A 68 4.97 -5.58 9.47
C ASN A 68 5.27 -4.68 8.27
N VAL A 69 5.20 -5.24 7.05
CA VAL A 69 5.39 -4.50 5.81
C VAL A 69 4.30 -3.45 5.62
N PHE A 70 3.05 -3.81 5.92
CA PHE A 70 1.95 -2.86 5.91
C PHE A 70 2.13 -1.74 6.92
N ALA A 71 2.61 -2.02 8.13
CA ALA A 71 2.90 -1.00 9.13
C ALA A 71 3.99 -0.01 8.65
N ASP A 72 5.05 -0.50 8.00
CA ASP A 72 6.07 0.35 7.40
C ASP A 72 5.55 1.17 6.21
N PHE A 73 4.63 0.61 5.43
CA PHE A 73 3.90 1.34 4.41
C PHE A 73 3.06 2.47 5.03
N CYS A 74 2.29 2.19 6.09
CA CYS A 74 1.51 3.20 6.81
C CYS A 74 2.38 4.32 7.38
N LYS A 75 3.54 4.01 7.97
CA LYS A 75 4.51 5.03 8.42
C LYS A 75 5.01 5.90 7.27
N THR A 76 5.25 5.30 6.10
CA THR A 76 5.67 6.04 4.92
C THR A 76 4.56 6.97 4.40
N LEU A 77 3.31 6.51 4.47
CA LEU A 77 2.15 7.36 4.16
C LEU A 77 1.99 8.48 5.19
N GLU A 78 2.22 8.25 6.47
CA GLU A 78 2.18 9.30 7.51
C GLU A 78 3.13 10.46 7.16
N GLU A 79 4.33 10.15 6.67
CA GLU A 79 5.34 11.15 6.30
C GLU A 79 5.04 11.87 4.98
N CYS A 80 4.41 11.20 4.01
CA CYS A 80 4.30 11.71 2.63
C CYS A 80 2.88 12.08 2.19
N ALA A 81 1.89 11.41 2.75
CA ALA A 81 0.48 11.50 2.36
C ALA A 81 -0.44 11.10 3.53
N PRO A 82 -0.44 11.86 4.65
CA PRO A 82 -1.23 11.54 5.83
C PRO A 82 -2.74 11.48 5.54
N GLN A 83 -3.22 12.16 4.50
CA GLN A 83 -4.60 12.08 4.02
C GLN A 83 -4.97 10.69 3.49
N LEU A 84 -4.04 10.00 2.81
CA LEU A 84 -4.25 8.65 2.31
C LEU A 84 -4.23 7.64 3.46
N LEU A 85 -3.33 7.84 4.43
CA LEU A 85 -3.32 7.06 5.66
C LEU A 85 -4.66 7.21 6.41
N THR A 86 -5.18 8.42 6.51
CA THR A 86 -6.48 8.69 7.14
C THR A 86 -7.60 7.93 6.43
N CYS A 87 -7.60 7.91 5.10
CA CYS A 87 -8.57 7.12 4.33
C CYS A 87 -8.48 5.63 4.66
N ILE A 88 -7.27 5.07 4.73
CA ILE A 88 -7.04 3.67 5.12
C ILE A 88 -7.57 3.38 6.53
N VAL A 89 -7.31 4.28 7.49
CA VAL A 89 -7.79 4.13 8.86
C VAL A 89 -9.31 4.16 8.92
N LEU A 90 -9.96 5.09 8.20
CA LEU A 90 -11.42 5.20 8.13
C LEU A 90 -12.05 3.94 7.52
N GLU A 91 -11.53 3.46 6.39
CA GLU A 91 -12.00 2.23 5.75
C GLU A 91 -11.82 0.99 6.64
N SER A 92 -10.78 0.97 7.48
CA SER A 92 -10.56 -0.09 8.46
C SER A 92 -11.63 -0.12 9.56
N GLN A 93 -12.22 1.04 9.91
CA GLN A 93 -13.30 1.10 10.90
C GLN A 93 -14.68 0.79 10.31
N GLN A 94 -14.92 1.11 9.03
CA GLN A 94 -16.22 0.84 8.38
C GLN A 94 -16.54 -0.66 8.27
N GLY A 95 -15.53 -1.54 8.29
CA GLY A 95 -15.75 -3.00 8.35
C GLY A 95 -16.31 -3.54 9.68
N LYS A 96 -16.48 -2.70 10.71
CA LYS A 96 -17.06 -3.09 12.01
C LYS A 96 -18.56 -2.79 12.14
N SER A 97 -19.17 -2.14 11.15
CA SER A 97 -20.60 -1.83 11.14
C SER A 97 -21.38 -2.89 10.39
N ASN A 98 -21.62 -4.03 11.04
CA ASN A 98 -22.82 -4.85 10.83
C ASN A 98 -22.93 -5.80 12.02
N THR A 99 -23.58 -5.30 13.07
CA THR A 99 -24.25 -6.11 14.11
C THR A 99 -25.62 -6.49 13.58
#